data_AF-A0A954CFT0-F1
#
_entry.id   AF-A0A954CFT0-F1
#
_cell.length_a   1.000
_cell.length_b   1.000
_cell.length_c   1.000
_cell.angle_alpha   90.00
_cell.angle_beta   90.00
_cell.angle_gamma   90.00
#
_symmetry.space_group_name_H-M   'P 1'
#
loop_
_entity.id
_entity.type
_entity.pdbx_description
1 polymer ?
#
loop_
_entity_poly.entity_id
_entity_poly.type
_entity_poly.pdbx_seq_one_letter_code
_entity_poly.pdbx_strand_id
1 'polypeptide(L)'
;EGADLPAQLVEGAGEPTAEGWLLHLREPRQTYVFAGLGERPVPSLLRGFSAPVKLKPPPAERLKFLFARDGDPFGRWEAGRQLATRVLLDLVRAHRAGEPLEVDPAFVDAFASTLADTRLDTALIAEALTLPSIDEVADEMVQVDMEAIDAARQAVRTALAAALAEPLAQTYERLADGGPFRTDPDAMAKRALRGVCLSLLAHAPDRRGLALAEAQAAAAKDMTERLAALTVLNNHAGPARDAALAAFLEDWESYPLVVDKWFRLQATSRLPDTLERVLALTHHPLFTRRVPNRLRALVGAFAYGNPLRFHSSDGGGYAFLADEIIAVDKLNPQVAARLVAPLGRWRRHDSGRQAQMRAALERILATSPLSPDVYEIVRKSLD
;
A
#
# COMPACT_ATOMS: atom_id res chain seq x y z
N GLU A 1 19.44 13.87 -20.27
CA GLU A 1 18.16 14.61 -20.41
C GLU A 1 16.91 13.72 -20.50
N GLY A 2 17.05 12.39 -20.59
CA GLY A 2 15.91 11.46 -20.64
C GLY A 2 15.38 11.18 -22.04
N ALA A 3 15.93 11.83 -23.07
CA ALA A 3 15.67 11.49 -24.46
C ALA A 3 16.29 10.14 -24.82
N ASP A 4 15.57 9.35 -25.62
CA ASP A 4 16.07 8.09 -26.14
C ASP A 4 17.24 8.34 -27.10
N LEU A 5 18.32 7.59 -26.91
CA LEU A 5 19.50 7.66 -27.77
C LEU A 5 19.24 6.87 -29.07
N PRO A 6 19.81 7.29 -30.22
CA PRO A 6 19.61 6.65 -31.52
C PRO A 6 20.41 5.34 -31.65
N ALA A 7 20.18 4.40 -30.73
CA ALA A 7 20.85 3.11 -30.67
C ALA A 7 20.51 2.27 -31.91
N GLN A 8 21.53 1.75 -32.58
CA GLN A 8 21.36 0.83 -33.71
C GLN A 8 21.85 -0.56 -33.32
N LEU A 9 20.98 -1.56 -33.39
CA LEU A 9 21.35 -2.96 -33.14
C LEU A 9 22.24 -3.47 -34.28
N VAL A 10 23.48 -3.84 -33.97
CA VAL A 10 24.46 -4.36 -34.94
C VAL A 10 24.78 -5.85 -34.73
N GLU A 11 24.49 -6.40 -33.55
CA GLU A 11 24.62 -7.84 -33.26
C GLU A 11 23.43 -8.31 -32.41
N GLY A 12 22.87 -9.47 -32.76
CA GLY A 12 21.69 -10.06 -32.10
C GLY A 12 20.41 -9.92 -32.93
N ALA A 13 19.33 -10.59 -32.49
CA ALA A 13 18.05 -10.59 -33.18
C ALA A 13 17.03 -9.67 -32.47
N GLY A 14 16.45 -8.74 -33.22
CA GLY A 14 15.40 -7.85 -32.72
C GLY A 14 14.79 -7.00 -33.83
N GLU A 15 13.73 -6.28 -33.47
CA GLU A 15 12.96 -5.44 -34.37
C GLU A 15 12.97 -3.98 -33.86
N PRO A 16 13.20 -2.98 -34.72
CA PRO A 16 13.13 -1.58 -34.30
C PRO A 16 11.68 -1.20 -33.96
N THR A 17 11.51 -0.37 -32.94
CA THR A 17 10.22 0.20 -32.54
C THR A 17 10.30 1.72 -32.58
N ALA A 18 9.17 2.41 -32.39
CA ALA A 18 9.15 3.87 -32.31
C ALA A 18 10.00 4.43 -31.15
N GLU A 19 10.21 3.63 -30.11
CA GLU A 19 10.84 4.03 -28.84
C GLU A 19 12.05 3.15 -28.49
N GLY A 20 12.66 2.46 -29.47
CA GLY A 20 13.83 1.61 -29.25
C GLY A 20 13.80 0.31 -30.05
N TRP A 21 13.99 -0.83 -29.36
CA TRP A 21 14.14 -2.15 -29.97
C TRP A 21 13.42 -3.24 -29.17
N LEU A 22 12.70 -4.13 -29.86
CA LEU A 22 12.19 -5.39 -29.33
C LEU A 22 13.25 -6.48 -29.53
N LEU A 23 13.91 -6.90 -28.46
CA LEU A 23 14.97 -7.91 -28.51
C LEU A 23 14.40 -9.33 -28.31
N HIS A 24 14.81 -10.27 -29.16
CA HIS A 24 14.33 -11.65 -29.12
C HIS A 24 15.22 -12.53 -28.23
N LEU A 25 14.81 -12.71 -26.97
CA LEU A 25 15.47 -13.60 -26.02
C LEU A 25 15.04 -15.05 -26.23
N ARG A 26 15.93 -15.90 -26.76
CA ARG A 26 15.68 -17.31 -27.15
C ARG A 26 16.63 -18.31 -26.51
N GLU A 27 17.80 -17.86 -26.04
CA GLU A 27 18.81 -18.72 -25.42
C GLU A 27 18.98 -18.39 -23.92
N PRO A 28 19.50 -19.31 -23.10
CA PRO A 28 19.82 -19.05 -21.69
C PRO A 28 20.78 -17.86 -21.48
N ARG A 29 21.64 -17.58 -22.47
CA ARG A 29 22.55 -16.43 -22.48
C ARG A 29 22.71 -15.91 -23.91
N GLN A 30 22.48 -14.61 -24.11
CA GLN A 30 22.67 -13.93 -25.39
C GLN A 30 23.34 -12.57 -25.18
N THR A 31 23.99 -12.08 -26.21
CA THR A 31 24.61 -10.75 -26.27
C THR A 31 23.96 -9.98 -27.40
N TYR A 32 23.70 -8.69 -27.15
CA TYR A 32 23.24 -7.73 -28.15
C TYR A 32 24.23 -6.57 -28.16
N VAL A 33 24.65 -6.13 -29.35
CA VAL A 33 25.59 -5.01 -29.50
C VAL A 33 24.90 -3.87 -30.21
N PHE A 34 25.02 -2.68 -29.65
CA PHE A 34 24.47 -1.45 -30.21
C PHE A 34 25.59 -0.48 -30.60
N ALA A 35 25.39 0.22 -31.72
CA ALA A 35 26.24 1.29 -32.22
C ALA A 35 25.47 2.63 -32.25
N GLY A 36 26.17 3.72 -32.57
CA GLY A 36 25.57 5.06 -32.73
C GLY A 36 25.36 5.85 -31.44
N LEU A 37 25.94 5.41 -30.32
CA LEU A 37 25.79 6.06 -29.01
C LEU A 37 26.93 7.06 -28.78
N GLY A 38 26.59 8.35 -28.70
CA GLY A 38 27.55 9.44 -28.44
C GLY A 38 27.97 9.59 -26.97
N GLU A 39 27.26 8.94 -26.06
CA GLU A 39 27.52 8.94 -24.63
C GLU A 39 27.12 7.60 -24.01
N ARG A 40 27.43 7.40 -22.73
CA ARG A 40 27.08 6.16 -22.02
C ARG A 40 25.56 6.09 -21.80
N PRO A 41 24.85 5.08 -22.35
CA PRO A 41 23.40 5.00 -22.22
C PRO A 41 22.99 4.56 -20.81
N VAL A 42 21.77 4.93 -20.42
CA VAL A 42 21.04 4.33 -19.30
C VAL A 42 19.95 3.41 -19.86
N PRO A 43 20.10 2.07 -19.76
CA PRO A 43 19.12 1.14 -20.33
C PRO A 43 17.79 1.17 -19.57
N SER A 44 16.71 1.48 -20.29
CA SER A 44 15.32 1.18 -19.91
C SER A 44 14.94 -0.16 -20.54
N LEU A 45 14.70 -1.16 -19.70
CA LEU A 45 14.49 -2.55 -20.12
C LEU A 45 13.06 -2.99 -19.75
N LEU A 46 12.52 -3.94 -20.51
CA LEU A 46 11.17 -4.47 -20.30
C LEU A 46 10.07 -3.40 -20.37
N ARG A 47 10.26 -2.36 -21.23
CA ARG A 47 9.28 -1.29 -21.49
C ARG A 47 7.92 -1.88 -21.81
N GLY A 48 6.86 -1.25 -21.31
CA GLY A 48 5.48 -1.72 -21.45
C GLY A 48 5.22 -3.15 -20.94
N PHE A 49 6.06 -3.66 -20.02
CA PHE A 49 6.01 -5.03 -19.51
C PHE A 49 6.04 -6.09 -20.63
N SER A 50 7.00 -5.95 -21.55
CA SER A 50 7.06 -6.77 -22.79
C SER A 50 7.18 -8.29 -22.58
N ALA A 51 7.49 -8.76 -21.37
CA ALA A 51 7.43 -10.17 -20.98
C ALA A 51 7.18 -10.35 -19.47
N PRO A 52 6.45 -11.41 -19.05
CA PRO A 52 6.14 -11.68 -17.64
C PRO A 52 7.31 -12.36 -16.90
N VAL A 53 8.43 -11.66 -16.72
CA VAL A 53 9.66 -12.18 -16.13
C VAL A 53 10.12 -11.34 -14.94
N LYS A 54 10.89 -11.95 -14.04
CA LYS A 54 11.59 -11.23 -12.97
C LYS A 54 12.92 -10.69 -13.48
N LEU A 55 13.02 -9.38 -13.67
CA LEU A 55 14.28 -8.71 -14.02
C LEU A 55 15.15 -8.57 -12.77
N LYS A 56 16.47 -8.75 -12.91
CA LYS A 56 17.41 -8.42 -11.83
C LYS A 56 17.41 -6.89 -11.62
N PRO A 57 17.19 -6.39 -10.39
CA PRO A 57 17.12 -4.96 -10.15
C PRO A 57 18.43 -4.26 -10.56
N PRO A 58 18.37 -3.12 -11.27
CA PRO A 58 19.56 -2.35 -11.60
C PRO A 58 20.09 -1.60 -10.37
N PRO A 59 21.29 -0.98 -10.46
CA PRO A 59 21.83 -0.14 -9.40
C PRO A 59 20.90 1.04 -9.07
N ALA A 60 20.93 1.52 -7.82
CA ALA A 60 20.08 2.63 -7.36
C ALA A 60 20.20 3.89 -8.22
N GLU A 61 21.42 4.25 -8.64
CA GLU A 61 21.66 5.40 -9.52
C GLU A 61 20.93 5.28 -10.87
N ARG A 62 20.79 4.07 -11.39
CA ARG A 62 20.00 3.83 -12.59
C ARG A 62 18.51 4.04 -12.31
N LEU A 63 18.01 3.50 -11.20
CA LEU A 63 16.61 3.64 -10.82
C LEU A 63 16.22 5.10 -10.60
N LYS A 64 17.07 5.88 -9.93
CA LYS A 64 16.88 7.33 -9.73
C LYS A 64 16.73 8.05 -11.06
N PHE A 65 17.64 7.79 -12.01
CA PHE A 65 17.57 8.40 -13.34
C PHE A 65 16.30 7.99 -14.09
N LEU A 66 15.98 6.69 -14.14
CA LEU A 66 14.80 6.19 -14.85
C LEU A 66 13.50 6.76 -14.25
N PHE A 67 13.39 6.77 -12.93
CA PHE A 67 12.21 7.31 -12.24
C PHE A 67 12.01 8.81 -12.51
N ALA A 68 13.09 9.58 -12.59
CA ALA A 68 12.99 11.01 -12.89
C ALA A 68 12.79 11.31 -14.39
N ARG A 69 13.31 10.47 -15.29
CA ARG A 69 13.58 10.87 -16.69
C ARG A 69 13.20 9.87 -17.78
N ASP A 70 12.86 8.62 -17.49
CA ASP A 70 12.57 7.62 -18.54
C ASP A 70 11.40 8.07 -19.42
N GLY A 71 11.53 7.89 -20.73
CA GLY A 71 10.48 8.23 -21.71
C GLY A 71 9.30 7.26 -21.66
N ASP A 72 9.52 6.00 -21.26
CA ASP A 72 8.46 5.01 -21.12
C ASP A 72 7.69 5.21 -19.80
N PRO A 73 6.37 5.45 -19.84
CA PRO A 73 5.53 5.54 -18.65
C PRO A 73 5.70 4.36 -17.69
N PHE A 74 5.67 3.14 -18.22
CA PHE A 74 5.75 1.93 -17.41
C PHE A 74 7.13 1.80 -16.76
N GLY A 75 8.22 1.96 -17.53
CA GLY A 75 9.58 1.94 -17.03
C GLY A 75 9.84 2.99 -15.95
N ARG A 76 9.25 4.19 -16.09
CA ARG A 76 9.33 5.24 -15.07
C ARG A 76 8.64 4.82 -13.76
N TRP A 77 7.42 4.30 -13.85
CA TRP A 77 6.66 3.80 -12.70
C TRP A 77 7.39 2.64 -12.01
N GLU A 78 7.84 1.64 -12.78
CA GLU A 78 8.53 0.46 -12.27
C GLU A 78 9.86 0.84 -11.59
N ALA A 79 10.63 1.75 -12.19
CA ALA A 79 11.85 2.27 -11.59
C ALA A 79 11.57 2.99 -10.26
N GLY A 80 10.51 3.80 -10.21
CA GLY A 80 10.05 4.46 -8.99
C GLY A 80 9.65 3.46 -7.91
N ARG A 81 8.94 2.39 -8.29
CA ARG A 81 8.51 1.33 -7.38
C ARG A 81 9.71 0.58 -6.78
N GLN A 82 10.64 0.13 -7.61
CA GLN A 82 11.86 -0.55 -7.15
C GLN A 82 12.72 0.35 -6.28
N LEU A 83 12.87 1.64 -6.64
CA LEU A 83 13.62 2.59 -5.84
C LEU A 83 12.97 2.83 -4.48
N ALA A 84 11.66 3.04 -4.44
CA ALA A 84 10.92 3.23 -3.19
C ALA A 84 11.03 2.01 -2.27
N THR A 85 10.89 0.79 -2.81
CA THR A 85 11.08 -0.44 -2.03
C THR A 85 12.50 -0.52 -1.45
N ARG A 86 13.53 -0.20 -2.25
CA ARG A 86 14.92 -0.19 -1.77
C ARG A 86 15.14 0.84 -0.66
N VAL A 87 14.66 2.07 -0.84
CA VAL A 87 14.74 3.12 0.17
C VAL A 87 14.06 2.67 1.47
N LEU A 88 12.87 2.08 1.38
CA LEU A 88 12.16 1.56 2.56
C LEU A 88 12.93 0.44 3.25
N LEU A 89 13.53 -0.50 2.51
CA LEU A 89 14.35 -1.58 3.09
C LEU A 89 15.63 -1.05 3.75
N ASP A 90 16.28 -0.04 3.18
CA ASP A 90 17.46 0.59 3.76
C ASP A 90 17.08 1.34 5.06
N LEU A 91 15.94 2.05 5.07
CA LEU A 91 15.40 2.68 6.28
C LEU A 91 14.96 1.68 7.35
N VAL A 92 14.42 0.51 6.96
CA VAL A 92 14.13 -0.58 7.91
C VAL A 92 15.41 -1.07 8.58
N ARG A 93 16.52 -1.19 7.84
CA ARG A 93 17.82 -1.57 8.41
C ARG A 93 18.33 -0.50 9.37
N ALA A 94 18.27 0.77 8.99
CA ALA A 94 18.63 1.90 9.85
C ALA A 94 17.80 1.91 11.14
N HIS A 95 16.48 1.74 11.04
CA HIS A 95 15.59 1.67 12.20
C HIS A 95 16.00 0.56 13.18
N ARG A 96 16.27 -0.65 12.66
CA ARG A 96 16.72 -1.79 13.47
C ARG A 96 18.09 -1.56 14.13
N ALA A 97 18.96 -0.79 13.49
CA ALA A 97 20.25 -0.39 14.03
C ALA A 97 20.17 0.77 15.04
N GLY A 98 19.00 1.38 15.22
CA GLY A 98 18.83 2.60 16.03
C GLY A 98 19.43 3.84 15.38
N GLU A 99 19.62 3.82 14.06
CA GLU A 99 20.19 4.90 13.27
C GLU A 99 19.10 5.90 12.83
N PRO A 100 19.47 7.15 12.52
CA PRO A 100 18.55 8.13 11.94
C PRO A 100 17.92 7.65 10.63
N LEU A 101 16.63 7.91 10.45
CA LEU A 101 15.88 7.58 9.24
C LEU A 101 16.01 8.70 8.21
N GLU A 102 17.15 8.72 7.50
CA GLU A 102 17.45 9.74 6.50
C GLU A 102 16.98 9.32 5.10
N VAL A 103 16.15 10.16 4.49
CA VAL A 103 15.65 9.96 3.13
C VAL A 103 16.56 10.69 2.16
N ASP A 104 17.07 9.97 1.16
CA ASP A 104 17.95 10.53 0.12
C ASP A 104 17.27 11.70 -0.61
N PRO A 105 17.88 12.92 -0.63
CA PRO A 105 17.33 14.06 -1.36
C PRO A 105 17.07 13.76 -2.85
N ALA A 106 17.89 12.94 -3.50
CA ALA A 106 17.68 12.57 -4.90
C ALA A 106 16.40 11.74 -5.12
N PHE A 107 15.95 11.01 -4.09
CA PHE A 107 14.66 10.32 -4.12
C PHE A 107 13.50 11.32 -4.04
N VAL A 108 13.62 12.33 -3.18
CA VAL A 108 12.63 13.42 -3.06
C VAL A 108 12.55 14.22 -4.36
N ASP A 109 13.69 14.55 -4.97
CA ASP A 109 13.77 15.26 -6.26
C ASP A 109 13.09 14.45 -7.39
N ALA A 110 13.22 13.12 -7.38
CA ALA A 110 12.54 12.27 -8.35
C ALA A 110 11.01 12.34 -8.17
N PHE A 111 10.50 12.29 -6.93
CA PHE A 111 9.07 12.51 -6.65
C PHE A 111 8.60 13.89 -7.14
N ALA A 112 9.39 14.94 -6.89
CA ALA A 112 9.10 16.29 -7.33
C ALA A 112 9.01 16.38 -8.87
N SER A 113 9.98 15.80 -9.57
CA SER A 113 10.04 15.76 -11.02
C SER A 113 8.85 15.01 -11.61
N THR A 114 8.46 13.87 -11.04
CA THR A 114 7.29 13.10 -11.50
C THR A 114 5.98 13.86 -11.26
N LEU A 115 5.81 14.51 -10.10
CA LEU A 115 4.62 15.31 -9.78
C LEU A 115 4.44 16.50 -10.74
N ALA A 116 5.55 17.12 -11.16
CA ALA A 116 5.55 18.29 -12.03
C ALA A 116 5.42 17.96 -13.54
N ASP A 117 5.62 16.70 -13.95
CA ASP A 117 5.68 16.33 -15.37
C ASP A 117 4.27 16.19 -15.98
N THR A 118 3.77 17.26 -16.59
CA THR A 118 2.45 17.30 -17.24
C THR A 118 2.34 16.48 -18.52
N ARG A 119 3.43 15.87 -19.00
CA ARG A 119 3.42 14.97 -20.16
C ARG A 119 3.03 13.54 -19.79
N LEU A 120 3.15 13.19 -18.50
CA LEU A 120 2.74 11.88 -18.01
C LEU A 120 1.22 11.82 -17.84
N ASP A 121 0.67 10.63 -18.05
CA ASP A 121 -0.71 10.35 -17.69
C ASP A 121 -0.96 10.55 -16.19
N THR A 122 -2.12 11.09 -15.83
CA THR A 122 -2.44 11.43 -14.43
C THR A 122 -2.54 10.18 -13.55
N ALA A 123 -3.03 9.04 -14.08
CA ALA A 123 -3.10 7.80 -13.32
C ALA A 123 -1.70 7.24 -13.09
N LEU A 124 -0.81 7.37 -14.08
CA LEU A 124 0.59 7.00 -13.91
C LEU A 124 1.26 7.79 -12.79
N ILE A 125 1.06 9.12 -12.74
CA ILE A 125 1.61 9.95 -11.66
C ILE A 125 1.04 9.47 -10.31
N ALA A 126 -0.26 9.20 -10.22
CA ALA A 126 -0.88 8.70 -8.98
C ALA A 126 -0.24 7.39 -8.50
N GLU A 127 -0.05 6.44 -9.41
CA GLU A 127 0.58 5.15 -9.11
C GLU A 127 2.06 5.31 -8.74
N ALA A 128 2.80 6.15 -9.45
CA ALA A 128 4.23 6.38 -9.22
C ALA A 128 4.51 7.07 -7.87
N LEU A 129 3.60 7.94 -7.42
CA LEU A 129 3.69 8.62 -6.13
C LEU A 129 3.13 7.78 -4.97
N THR A 130 2.52 6.63 -5.24
CA THR A 130 2.01 5.73 -4.21
C THR A 130 3.15 4.85 -3.66
N LEU A 131 3.48 5.03 -2.38
CA LEU A 131 4.53 4.24 -1.72
C LEU A 131 4.15 2.75 -1.58
N PRO A 132 5.13 1.82 -1.64
CA PRO A 132 4.91 0.41 -1.35
C PRO A 132 4.17 0.18 -0.05
N SER A 133 3.23 -0.76 -0.04
CA SER A 133 2.47 -1.16 1.15
C SER A 133 3.35 -1.88 2.18
N ILE A 134 2.83 -2.11 3.40
CA ILE A 134 3.58 -2.85 4.42
C ILE A 134 3.85 -4.27 3.91
N ASP A 135 2.83 -4.91 3.32
CA ASP A 135 2.95 -6.28 2.80
C ASP A 135 3.94 -6.39 1.64
N GLU A 136 3.96 -5.41 0.73
CA GLU A 136 4.92 -5.41 -0.38
C GLU A 136 6.37 -5.27 0.08
N VAL A 137 6.64 -4.43 1.10
CA VAL A 137 7.99 -4.35 1.68
C VAL A 137 8.30 -5.63 2.46
N ALA A 138 7.33 -6.16 3.21
CA ALA A 138 7.48 -7.38 3.97
C ALA A 138 7.84 -8.57 3.07
N ASP A 139 7.28 -8.66 1.86
CA ASP A 139 7.57 -9.74 0.89
C ASP A 139 9.04 -9.79 0.44
N GLU A 140 9.77 -8.68 0.52
CA GLU A 140 11.22 -8.62 0.25
C GLU A 140 12.09 -9.01 1.47
N MET A 141 11.47 -9.34 2.60
CA MET A 141 12.15 -9.64 3.86
C MET A 141 12.09 -11.12 4.22
N VAL A 142 13.22 -11.67 4.67
CA VAL A 142 13.29 -13.03 5.24
C VAL A 142 12.54 -13.09 6.58
N GLN A 143 12.89 -12.17 7.50
CA GLN A 143 12.18 -11.97 8.77
C GLN A 143 11.55 -10.58 8.76
N VAL A 144 10.23 -10.55 8.84
CA VAL A 144 9.37 -9.37 8.76
C VAL A 144 9.31 -8.64 10.11
N ASP A 145 9.26 -7.31 10.04
CA ASP A 145 9.18 -6.41 11.18
C ASP A 145 8.25 -5.25 10.83
N MET A 146 7.02 -5.32 11.32
CA MET A 146 5.93 -4.44 10.90
C MET A 146 6.14 -3.02 11.42
N GLU A 147 6.69 -2.89 12.62
CA GLU A 147 7.03 -1.61 13.22
C GLU A 147 8.14 -0.90 12.45
N ALA A 148 9.22 -1.61 12.09
CA ALA A 148 10.29 -1.01 11.30
C ALA A 148 9.81 -0.59 9.91
N ILE A 149 8.96 -1.40 9.26
CA ILE A 149 8.37 -1.05 7.96
C ILE A 149 7.48 0.19 8.09
N ASP A 150 6.59 0.25 9.10
CA ASP A 150 5.76 1.45 9.30
C ASP A 150 6.65 2.66 9.56
N ALA A 151 7.61 2.58 10.48
CA ALA A 151 8.53 3.68 10.79
C ALA A 151 9.26 4.21 9.53
N ALA A 152 9.79 3.32 8.69
CA ALA A 152 10.39 3.68 7.41
C ALA A 152 9.40 4.38 6.47
N ARG A 153 8.18 3.85 6.33
CA ARG A 153 7.14 4.48 5.50
C ARG A 153 6.73 5.86 6.03
N GLN A 154 6.66 6.03 7.34
CA GLN A 154 6.35 7.32 7.95
C GLN A 154 7.47 8.33 7.72
N ALA A 155 8.73 7.93 7.88
CA ALA A 155 9.88 8.79 7.60
C ALA A 155 9.87 9.30 6.15
N VAL A 156 9.62 8.42 5.17
CA VAL A 156 9.48 8.81 3.76
C VAL A 156 8.33 9.78 3.55
N ARG A 157 7.14 9.49 4.11
CA ARG A 157 5.97 10.38 3.97
C ARG A 157 6.24 11.76 4.56
N THR A 158 6.83 11.84 5.74
CA THR A 158 7.18 13.10 6.39
C THR A 158 8.22 13.88 5.59
N ALA A 159 9.26 13.22 5.07
CA ALA A 159 10.27 13.88 4.23
C ALA A 159 9.66 14.44 2.94
N LEU A 160 8.84 13.65 2.24
CA LEU A 160 8.13 14.09 1.03
C LEU A 160 7.16 15.22 1.32
N ALA A 161 6.37 15.12 2.41
CA ALA A 161 5.41 16.13 2.78
C ALA A 161 6.08 17.46 3.15
N ALA A 162 7.22 17.42 3.85
CA ALA A 162 7.97 18.61 4.21
C ALA A 162 8.61 19.28 2.99
N ALA A 163 9.24 18.51 2.10
CA ALA A 163 9.94 19.04 0.94
C ALA A 163 8.99 19.49 -0.19
N LEU A 164 7.85 18.80 -0.36
CA LEU A 164 6.92 18.99 -1.48
C LEU A 164 5.57 19.58 -1.05
N ALA A 165 5.47 20.16 0.15
CA ALA A 165 4.22 20.69 0.69
C ALA A 165 3.47 21.57 -0.31
N GLU A 166 4.15 22.57 -0.89
CA GLU A 166 3.52 23.52 -1.79
C GLU A 166 3.17 22.90 -3.16
N PRO A 167 4.07 22.18 -3.86
CA PRO A 167 3.71 21.45 -5.08
C PRO A 167 2.55 20.46 -4.91
N LEU A 168 2.51 19.74 -3.78
CA LEU A 168 1.44 18.80 -3.47
C LEU A 168 0.12 19.54 -3.26
N ALA A 169 0.12 20.66 -2.53
CA ALA A 169 -1.09 21.46 -2.29
C ALA A 169 -1.63 22.07 -3.58
N GLN A 170 -0.76 22.66 -4.41
CA GLN A 170 -1.14 23.21 -5.71
C GLN A 170 -1.72 22.13 -6.63
N THR A 171 -1.13 20.93 -6.64
CA THR A 171 -1.65 19.81 -7.42
C THR A 171 -2.99 19.34 -6.89
N TYR A 172 -3.13 19.20 -5.57
CA TYR A 172 -4.38 18.84 -4.91
C TYR A 172 -5.52 19.82 -5.25
N GLU A 173 -5.25 21.12 -5.20
CA GLU A 173 -6.22 22.18 -5.50
C GLU A 173 -6.59 22.20 -6.99
N ARG A 174 -5.60 22.07 -7.88
CA ARG A 174 -5.82 22.02 -9.35
C ARG A 174 -6.66 20.82 -9.77
N LEU A 175 -6.55 19.70 -9.06
CA LEU A 175 -7.30 18.47 -9.36
C LEU A 175 -8.72 18.46 -8.78
N ALA A 176 -9.11 19.48 -8.01
CA ALA A 176 -10.47 19.61 -7.53
C ALA A 176 -11.43 19.79 -8.71
N ASP A 177 -12.35 18.86 -8.88
CA ASP A 177 -13.40 18.95 -9.91
C ASP A 177 -14.71 19.43 -9.26
N GLY A 178 -15.11 20.66 -9.59
CA GLY A 178 -16.39 21.22 -9.17
C GLY A 178 -17.57 20.78 -10.04
N GLY A 179 -17.29 20.07 -11.14
CA GLY A 179 -18.26 19.59 -12.11
C GLY A 179 -19.14 18.44 -11.62
N PRO A 180 -20.03 17.92 -12.49
CA PRO A 180 -20.83 16.74 -12.17
C PRO A 180 -19.93 15.52 -11.98
N PHE A 181 -20.36 14.57 -11.14
CA PHE A 181 -19.61 13.31 -10.93
C PHE A 181 -19.51 12.52 -12.24
N ARG A 182 -18.28 12.05 -12.55
CA ARG A 182 -17.97 11.26 -13.74
C ARG A 182 -17.07 10.05 -13.40
N THR A 183 -17.27 8.97 -14.15
CA THR A 183 -16.57 7.68 -14.00
C THR A 183 -15.68 7.34 -15.19
N ASP A 184 -15.36 8.31 -16.05
CA ASP A 184 -14.37 8.13 -17.12
C ASP A 184 -12.94 8.06 -16.57
N PRO A 185 -11.99 7.47 -17.32
CA PRO A 185 -10.61 7.27 -16.88
C PRO A 185 -9.95 8.54 -16.36
N ASP A 186 -10.13 9.68 -17.04
CA ASP A 186 -9.50 10.95 -16.64
C ASP A 186 -10.02 11.43 -15.28
N ALA A 187 -11.34 11.37 -15.05
CA ALA A 187 -11.93 11.76 -13.78
C ALA A 187 -11.47 10.84 -12.63
N MET A 188 -11.35 9.54 -12.90
CA MET A 188 -10.82 8.57 -11.94
C MET A 188 -9.35 8.83 -11.62
N ALA A 189 -8.53 9.10 -12.63
CA ALA A 189 -7.12 9.42 -12.50
C ALA A 189 -6.89 10.69 -11.65
N LYS A 190 -7.68 11.75 -11.91
CA LYS A 190 -7.62 12.99 -11.12
C LYS A 190 -7.94 12.75 -9.65
N ARG A 191 -9.01 11.99 -9.35
CA ARG A 191 -9.36 11.64 -7.96
C ARG A 191 -8.28 10.79 -7.28
N ALA A 192 -7.68 9.84 -8.01
CA ALA A 192 -6.59 9.03 -7.50
C ALA A 192 -5.37 9.89 -7.13
N LEU A 193 -4.90 10.74 -8.05
CA LEU A 193 -3.76 11.63 -7.78
C LEU A 193 -4.08 12.62 -6.65
N ARG A 194 -5.29 13.20 -6.64
CA ARG A 194 -5.73 14.11 -5.57
C ARG A 194 -5.71 13.42 -4.20
N GLY A 195 -6.16 12.17 -4.12
CA GLY A 195 -6.10 11.36 -2.90
C GLY A 195 -4.66 11.08 -2.44
N VAL A 196 -3.74 10.80 -3.36
CA VAL A 196 -2.31 10.62 -3.05
C VAL A 196 -1.70 11.91 -2.52
N CYS A 197 -1.97 13.05 -3.16
CA CYS A 197 -1.51 14.35 -2.68
C CYS A 197 -2.03 14.65 -1.27
N LEU A 198 -3.32 14.43 -1.00
CA LEU A 198 -3.90 14.63 0.33
C LEU A 198 -3.25 13.73 1.38
N SER A 199 -3.02 12.46 1.05
CA SER A 199 -2.37 11.48 1.93
C SER A 199 -0.95 11.90 2.33
N LEU A 200 -0.16 12.40 1.37
CA LEU A 200 1.18 12.92 1.64
C LEU A 200 1.11 14.21 2.47
N LEU A 201 0.30 15.19 2.06
CA LEU A 201 0.14 16.47 2.77
C LEU A 201 -0.25 16.32 4.24
N ALA A 202 -1.00 15.27 4.58
CA ALA A 202 -1.39 14.99 5.96
C ALA A 202 -0.20 14.76 6.90
N HIS A 203 0.97 14.42 6.37
CA HIS A 203 2.20 14.20 7.13
C HIS A 203 3.07 15.46 7.23
N ALA A 204 2.62 16.60 6.67
CA ALA A 204 3.31 17.88 6.80
C ALA A 204 3.16 18.43 8.23
N PRO A 205 4.20 19.09 8.78
CA PRO A 205 4.21 19.55 10.17
C PRO A 205 3.21 20.68 10.47
N ASP A 206 2.79 21.43 9.44
CA ASP A 206 1.89 22.58 9.56
C ASP A 206 0.40 22.20 9.70
N ARG A 207 0.08 20.90 9.69
CA ARG A 207 -1.28 20.34 9.74
C ARG A 207 -2.20 20.78 8.59
N ARG A 208 -1.69 21.43 7.53
CA ARG A 208 -2.49 21.88 6.37
C ARG A 208 -3.22 20.71 5.73
N GLY A 209 -2.56 19.56 5.58
CA GLY A 209 -3.18 18.36 5.00
C GLY A 209 -4.35 17.80 5.83
N LEU A 210 -4.33 17.92 7.15
CA LEU A 210 -5.44 17.50 8.01
C LEU A 210 -6.64 18.42 7.84
N ALA A 211 -6.44 19.74 7.82
CA ALA A 211 -7.51 20.69 7.55
C ALA A 211 -8.15 20.48 6.16
N LEU A 212 -7.33 20.18 5.14
CA LEU A 212 -7.83 19.81 3.81
C LEU A 212 -8.64 18.52 3.83
N ALA A 213 -8.22 17.52 4.61
CA ALA A 213 -8.95 16.27 4.74
C ALA A 213 -10.30 16.45 5.46
N GLU A 214 -10.36 17.28 6.50
CA GLU A 214 -11.63 17.64 7.16
C GLU A 214 -12.59 18.31 6.17
N ALA A 215 -12.11 19.32 5.45
CA ALA A 215 -12.90 20.02 4.44
C ALA A 215 -13.39 19.08 3.32
N GLN A 216 -12.52 18.19 2.81
CA GLN A 216 -12.89 17.22 1.78
C GLN A 216 -13.88 16.18 2.32
N ALA A 217 -13.70 15.66 3.54
CA ALA A 217 -14.61 14.67 4.12
C ALA A 217 -16.04 15.22 4.28
N ALA A 218 -16.17 16.52 4.56
CA ALA A 218 -17.45 17.21 4.68
C ALA A 218 -18.07 17.60 3.32
N ALA A 219 -17.26 18.02 2.35
CA ALA A 219 -17.75 18.58 1.09
C ALA A 219 -17.82 17.57 -0.09
N ALA A 220 -17.15 16.41 0.02
CA ALA A 220 -17.06 15.44 -1.06
C ALA A 220 -18.44 14.93 -1.49
N LYS A 221 -18.69 14.99 -2.80
CA LYS A 221 -19.96 14.55 -3.43
C LYS A 221 -19.93 13.09 -3.89
N ASP A 222 -18.77 12.45 -3.83
CA ASP A 222 -18.60 11.04 -4.18
C ASP A 222 -17.84 10.26 -3.11
N MET A 223 -18.08 8.94 -3.12
CA MET A 223 -17.54 8.03 -2.12
C MET A 223 -16.02 7.84 -2.24
N THR A 224 -15.42 8.08 -3.40
CA THR A 224 -13.95 7.94 -3.57
C THR A 224 -13.24 9.06 -2.84
N GLU A 225 -13.66 10.30 -3.08
CA GLU A 225 -13.08 11.47 -2.43
C GLU A 225 -13.36 11.47 -0.92
N ARG A 226 -14.59 11.10 -0.52
CA ARG A 226 -14.96 11.05 0.90
C ARG A 226 -14.14 9.99 1.66
N LEU A 227 -13.97 8.80 1.09
CA LEU A 227 -13.15 7.75 1.73
C LEU A 227 -11.66 8.09 1.76
N ALA A 228 -11.13 8.76 0.73
CA ALA A 228 -9.73 9.20 0.74
C ALA A 228 -9.45 10.15 1.91
N ALA A 229 -10.32 11.14 2.10
CA ALA A 229 -10.25 12.07 3.22
C ALA A 229 -10.43 11.37 4.58
N LEU A 230 -11.43 10.50 4.72
CA LEU A 230 -11.64 9.74 5.95
C LEU A 230 -10.48 8.80 6.28
N THR A 231 -9.81 8.22 5.28
CA THR A 231 -8.61 7.39 5.48
C THR A 231 -7.48 8.21 6.08
N VAL A 232 -7.29 9.45 5.64
CA VAL A 232 -6.33 10.39 6.23
C VAL A 232 -6.67 10.68 7.69
N LEU A 233 -7.91 11.11 7.96
CA LEU A 233 -8.35 11.46 9.32
C LEU A 233 -8.29 10.26 10.27
N ASN A 234 -8.68 9.08 9.81
CA ASN A 234 -8.68 7.86 10.61
C ASN A 234 -7.29 7.41 11.09
N ASN A 235 -6.23 7.91 10.44
CA ASN A 235 -4.85 7.63 10.79
C ASN A 235 -4.21 8.70 11.70
N HIS A 236 -4.98 9.72 12.11
CA HIS A 236 -4.54 10.80 12.98
C HIS A 236 -5.47 10.92 14.19
N ALA A 237 -4.92 10.78 15.39
CA ALA A 237 -5.72 10.87 16.61
C ALA A 237 -6.23 12.31 16.85
N GLY A 238 -7.48 12.43 17.29
CA GLY A 238 -8.06 13.70 17.71
C GLY A 238 -9.55 13.84 17.36
N PRO A 239 -10.20 14.92 17.81
CA PRO A 239 -11.65 15.11 17.67
C PRO A 239 -12.14 15.07 16.22
N ALA A 240 -11.33 15.55 15.28
CA ALA A 240 -11.65 15.54 13.85
C ALA A 240 -11.88 14.12 13.30
N ARG A 241 -11.10 13.13 13.76
CA ARG A 241 -11.28 11.72 13.39
C ARG A 241 -12.64 11.21 13.82
N ASP A 242 -12.96 11.36 15.10
CA ASP A 242 -14.20 10.82 15.66
C ASP A 242 -15.43 11.53 15.09
N ALA A 243 -15.38 12.86 14.93
CA ALA A 243 -16.45 13.63 14.32
C ALA A 243 -16.70 13.20 12.86
N ALA A 244 -15.65 13.05 12.05
CA ALA A 244 -15.79 12.66 10.65
C ALA A 244 -16.29 11.22 10.48
N LEU A 245 -15.84 10.29 11.33
CA LEU A 245 -16.33 8.91 11.32
C LEU A 245 -17.79 8.82 11.79
N ALA A 246 -18.20 9.61 12.79
CA ALA A 246 -19.58 9.66 13.26
C ALA A 246 -20.51 10.24 12.18
N ALA A 247 -20.15 11.38 11.58
CA ALA A 247 -20.91 12.01 10.50
C ALA A 247 -21.04 11.10 9.28
N PHE A 248 -20.00 10.33 8.93
CA PHE A 248 -20.11 9.34 7.87
C PHE A 248 -21.09 8.23 8.21
N LEU A 249 -21.14 7.77 9.47
CA LEU A 249 -22.09 6.73 9.84
C LEU A 249 -23.53 7.26 9.82
N GLU A 250 -23.76 8.45 10.36
CA GLU A 250 -25.08 9.10 10.38
C GLU A 250 -25.68 9.23 8.97
N ASP A 251 -24.87 9.67 8.00
CA ASP A 251 -25.31 9.81 6.61
C ASP A 251 -25.65 8.46 5.94
N TRP A 252 -24.99 7.38 6.36
CA TRP A 252 -24.94 6.12 5.60
C TRP A 252 -25.41 4.87 6.35
N GLU A 253 -25.90 5.00 7.58
CA GLU A 253 -26.28 3.85 8.43
C GLU A 253 -27.34 2.94 7.79
N SER A 254 -28.22 3.52 6.97
CA SER A 254 -29.26 2.80 6.21
C SER A 254 -28.73 2.06 4.97
N TYR A 255 -27.44 2.17 4.64
CA TYR A 255 -26.83 1.58 3.45
C TYR A 255 -25.79 0.51 3.84
N PRO A 256 -26.16 -0.78 3.91
CA PRO A 256 -25.33 -1.83 4.50
C PRO A 256 -23.91 -1.93 3.93
N LEU A 257 -23.75 -1.82 2.61
CA LEU A 257 -22.46 -1.87 1.92
C LEU A 257 -21.58 -0.64 2.18
N VAL A 258 -22.19 0.52 2.49
CA VAL A 258 -21.46 1.73 2.85
C VAL A 258 -20.99 1.65 4.29
N VAL A 259 -21.82 1.11 5.18
CA VAL A 259 -21.42 0.78 6.55
C VAL A 259 -20.24 -0.21 6.57
N ASP A 260 -20.13 -1.12 5.59
CA ASP A 260 -18.96 -2.03 5.51
C ASP A 260 -17.66 -1.24 5.25
N LYS A 261 -17.71 -0.16 4.47
CA LYS A 261 -16.56 0.73 4.27
C LYS A 261 -16.19 1.44 5.58
N TRP A 262 -17.19 1.84 6.39
CA TRP A 262 -16.97 2.47 7.70
C TRP A 262 -16.30 1.53 8.72
N PHE A 263 -16.74 0.27 8.81
CA PHE A 263 -16.06 -0.73 9.65
C PHE A 263 -14.63 -0.98 9.17
N ARG A 264 -14.44 -1.12 7.85
CA ARG A 264 -13.11 -1.33 7.26
C ARG A 264 -12.16 -0.18 7.58
N LEU A 265 -12.59 1.06 7.41
CA LEU A 265 -11.79 2.24 7.73
C LEU A 265 -11.24 2.14 9.16
N GLN A 266 -12.12 1.91 10.13
CA GLN A 266 -11.70 1.83 11.53
C GLN A 266 -10.77 0.65 11.82
N ALA A 267 -11.05 -0.53 11.22
CA ALA A 267 -10.24 -1.73 11.39
C ALA A 267 -8.81 -1.60 10.83
N THR A 268 -8.60 -0.72 9.85
CA THR A 268 -7.31 -0.48 9.19
C THR A 268 -6.62 0.82 9.62
N SER A 269 -7.00 1.38 10.77
CA SER A 269 -6.28 2.53 11.33
C SER A 269 -4.88 2.12 11.81
N ARG A 270 -3.90 2.98 11.57
CA ARG A 270 -2.54 2.81 12.12
C ARG A 270 -2.44 3.14 13.59
N LEU A 271 -3.48 3.66 14.25
CA LEU A 271 -3.36 4.17 15.62
C LEU A 271 -3.26 3.03 16.66
N PRO A 272 -2.54 3.22 17.78
CA PRO A 272 -2.33 2.17 18.78
C PRO A 272 -3.62 1.59 19.39
N ASP A 273 -4.67 2.39 19.52
CA ASP A 273 -5.99 2.03 20.07
C ASP A 273 -6.86 1.18 19.12
N THR A 274 -6.36 0.84 17.92
CA THR A 274 -7.19 0.23 16.87
C THR A 274 -7.80 -1.11 17.28
N LEU A 275 -7.07 -1.97 17.98
CA LEU A 275 -7.61 -3.25 18.44
C LEU A 275 -8.75 -3.04 19.46
N GLU A 276 -8.59 -2.12 20.40
CA GLU A 276 -9.63 -1.78 21.38
C GLU A 276 -10.91 -1.29 20.67
N ARG A 277 -10.74 -0.44 19.66
CA ARG A 277 -11.86 0.04 18.84
C ARG A 277 -12.52 -1.07 18.05
N VAL A 278 -11.74 -1.98 17.45
CA VAL A 278 -12.27 -3.15 16.73
C VAL A 278 -13.07 -4.05 17.66
N LEU A 279 -12.57 -4.32 18.86
CA LEU A 279 -13.27 -5.10 19.89
C LEU A 279 -14.62 -4.46 20.25
N ALA A 280 -14.64 -3.15 20.51
CA ALA A 280 -15.86 -2.41 20.79
C ALA A 280 -16.86 -2.48 19.62
N LEU A 281 -16.37 -2.37 18.38
CA LEU A 281 -17.19 -2.47 17.18
C LEU A 281 -17.82 -3.85 16.96
N THR A 282 -17.29 -4.93 17.57
CA THR A 282 -17.95 -6.24 17.52
C THR A 282 -19.26 -6.30 18.31
N HIS A 283 -19.51 -5.29 19.15
CA HIS A 283 -20.76 -5.09 19.89
C HIS A 283 -21.64 -3.98 19.29
N HIS A 284 -21.22 -3.36 18.18
CA HIS A 284 -21.98 -2.30 17.53
C HIS A 284 -23.31 -2.84 16.98
N PRO A 285 -24.44 -2.11 17.08
CA PRO A 285 -25.75 -2.59 16.60
C PRO A 285 -25.80 -3.00 15.13
N LEU A 286 -24.97 -2.34 14.29
CA LEU A 286 -24.86 -2.63 12.85
C LEU A 286 -23.89 -3.77 12.52
N PHE A 287 -23.19 -4.33 13.52
CA PHE A 287 -22.28 -5.46 13.34
C PHE A 287 -22.98 -6.78 13.66
N THR A 288 -22.78 -7.78 12.79
CA THR A 288 -23.21 -9.15 13.06
C THR A 288 -22.29 -10.14 12.34
N ARG A 289 -21.86 -11.16 13.08
CA ARG A 289 -21.02 -12.26 12.56
C ARG A 289 -21.76 -13.14 11.54
N ARG A 290 -23.09 -13.08 11.52
CA ARG A 290 -23.94 -13.85 10.60
C ARG A 290 -23.87 -13.34 9.15
N VAL A 291 -23.45 -12.09 8.94
CA VAL A 291 -23.34 -11.48 7.62
C VAL A 291 -21.85 -11.53 7.19
N PRO A 292 -21.47 -12.36 6.20
CA PRO A 292 -20.06 -12.54 5.84
C PRO A 292 -19.37 -11.27 5.37
N ASN A 293 -20.09 -10.36 4.69
CA ASN A 293 -19.54 -9.05 4.31
C ASN A 293 -19.17 -8.22 5.54
N ARG A 294 -20.03 -8.22 6.55
CA ARG A 294 -19.84 -7.45 7.79
C ARG A 294 -18.69 -8.00 8.63
N LEU A 295 -18.60 -9.32 8.75
CA LEU A 295 -17.46 -9.98 9.38
C LEU A 295 -16.14 -9.66 8.64
N ARG A 296 -16.13 -9.73 7.31
CA ARG A 296 -14.97 -9.35 6.49
C ARG A 296 -14.61 -7.87 6.61
N ALA A 297 -15.61 -7.00 6.77
CA ALA A 297 -15.42 -5.57 6.87
C ALA A 297 -14.75 -5.14 8.19
N LEU A 298 -14.95 -5.88 9.29
CA LEU A 298 -14.34 -5.58 10.58
C LEU A 298 -13.18 -6.53 10.91
N VAL A 299 -13.50 -7.80 11.15
CA VAL A 299 -12.53 -8.83 11.60
C VAL A 299 -11.51 -9.12 10.50
N GLY A 300 -12.00 -9.39 9.28
CA GLY A 300 -11.12 -9.67 8.15
C GLY A 300 -10.26 -8.46 7.78
N ALA A 301 -10.81 -7.25 7.82
CA ALA A 301 -10.08 -6.03 7.54
C ALA A 301 -8.98 -5.76 8.57
N PHE A 302 -9.22 -6.04 9.86
CA PHE A 302 -8.17 -5.93 10.88
C PHE A 302 -7.06 -6.96 10.65
N ALA A 303 -7.40 -8.23 10.48
CA ALA A 303 -6.42 -9.31 10.37
C ALA A 303 -5.58 -9.28 9.09
N TYR A 304 -6.18 -8.94 7.95
CA TYR A 304 -5.48 -8.88 6.66
C TYR A 304 -5.04 -7.48 6.25
N GLY A 305 -5.83 -6.46 6.61
CA GLY A 305 -5.63 -5.09 6.14
C GLY A 305 -4.89 -4.20 7.13
N ASN A 306 -4.54 -4.70 8.32
CA ASN A 306 -3.82 -3.95 9.34
C ASN A 306 -2.65 -4.76 9.93
N PRO A 307 -1.65 -5.16 9.12
CA PRO A 307 -0.52 -5.96 9.60
C PRO A 307 0.23 -5.29 10.77
N LEU A 308 0.29 -3.95 10.80
CA LEU A 308 0.90 -3.20 11.90
C LEU A 308 0.23 -3.49 13.25
N ARG A 309 -1.10 -3.48 13.32
CA ARG A 309 -1.84 -3.66 14.57
C ARG A 309 -2.22 -5.11 14.84
N PHE A 310 -2.41 -5.92 13.80
CA PHE A 310 -2.65 -7.35 13.94
C PHE A 310 -1.42 -8.06 14.52
N HIS A 311 -0.22 -7.68 14.09
CA HIS A 311 1.04 -8.22 14.60
C HIS A 311 1.66 -7.34 15.71
N SER A 312 0.87 -6.64 16.52
CA SER A 312 1.41 -6.00 17.74
C SER A 312 2.11 -7.03 18.64
N SER A 313 3.19 -6.62 19.31
CA SER A 313 4.05 -7.52 20.11
C SER A 313 3.35 -8.12 21.35
N ASP A 314 2.21 -7.55 21.76
CA ASP A 314 1.37 -8.04 22.85
C ASP A 314 0.56 -9.30 22.47
N GLY A 315 0.48 -9.65 21.18
CA GLY A 315 -0.27 -10.79 20.69
C GLY A 315 -1.80 -10.64 20.74
N GLY A 316 -2.31 -9.44 21.09
CA GLY A 316 -3.74 -9.19 21.25
C GLY A 316 -4.53 -9.44 19.96
N GLY A 317 -3.94 -9.10 18.81
CA GLY A 317 -4.53 -9.35 17.50
C GLY A 317 -4.72 -10.84 17.19
N TYR A 318 -3.77 -11.69 17.62
CA TYR A 318 -3.84 -13.14 17.42
C TYR A 318 -4.90 -13.77 18.32
N ALA A 319 -4.98 -13.34 19.58
CA ALA A 319 -6.01 -13.79 20.51
C ALA A 319 -7.41 -13.42 19.99
N PHE A 320 -7.60 -12.15 19.61
CA PHE A 320 -8.84 -11.67 19.02
C PHE A 320 -9.27 -12.49 17.80
N LEU A 321 -8.38 -12.71 16.83
CA LEU A 321 -8.74 -13.46 15.63
C LEU A 321 -9.08 -14.92 15.93
N ALA A 322 -8.38 -15.56 16.86
CA ALA A 322 -8.71 -16.92 17.28
C ALA A 322 -10.08 -17.01 17.99
N ASP A 323 -10.46 -16.01 18.79
CA ASP A 323 -11.81 -15.94 19.39
C ASP A 323 -12.89 -15.82 18.31
N GLU A 324 -12.65 -14.96 17.31
CA GLU A 324 -13.56 -14.79 16.17
C GLU A 324 -13.67 -16.06 15.32
N ILE A 325 -12.56 -16.75 15.05
CA ILE A 325 -12.57 -18.02 14.31
C ILE A 325 -13.42 -19.05 15.06
N ILE A 326 -13.21 -19.23 16.36
CA ILE A 326 -13.96 -20.18 17.20
C ILE A 326 -15.46 -19.83 17.24
N ALA A 327 -15.79 -18.53 17.32
CA ALA A 327 -17.18 -18.08 17.33
C ALA A 327 -17.85 -18.29 15.96
N VAL A 328 -17.15 -17.97 14.87
CA VAL A 328 -17.68 -18.06 13.50
C VAL A 328 -17.74 -19.50 13.02
N ASP A 329 -16.87 -20.40 13.49
CA ASP A 329 -16.87 -21.80 13.10
C ASP A 329 -18.23 -22.48 13.35
N LYS A 330 -18.86 -22.14 14.48
CA LYS A 330 -20.20 -22.64 14.84
C LYS A 330 -21.32 -22.13 13.93
N LEU A 331 -21.08 -21.03 13.20
CA LEU A 331 -22.07 -20.35 12.37
C LEU A 331 -21.83 -20.63 10.87
N ASN A 332 -20.57 -20.61 10.45
CA ASN A 332 -20.14 -20.77 9.07
C ASN A 332 -18.67 -21.24 9.02
N PRO A 333 -18.43 -22.55 9.06
CA PRO A 333 -17.10 -23.17 8.98
C PRO A 333 -16.22 -22.66 7.83
N GLN A 334 -16.80 -22.51 6.63
CA GLN A 334 -16.05 -22.08 5.45
C GLN A 334 -15.53 -20.65 5.58
N VAL A 335 -16.31 -19.77 6.20
CA VAL A 335 -15.88 -18.39 6.46
C VAL A 335 -14.85 -18.34 7.57
N ALA A 336 -15.01 -19.14 8.63
CA ALA A 336 -14.03 -19.27 9.70
C ALA A 336 -12.67 -19.78 9.18
N ALA A 337 -12.67 -20.80 8.33
CA ALA A 337 -11.45 -21.37 7.73
C ALA A 337 -10.65 -20.32 6.94
N ARG A 338 -11.32 -19.43 6.21
CA ARG A 338 -10.68 -18.31 5.50
C ARG A 338 -10.06 -17.27 6.42
N LEU A 339 -10.47 -17.18 7.69
CA LEU A 339 -9.88 -16.26 8.66
C LEU A 339 -8.59 -16.80 9.29
N VAL A 340 -8.24 -18.07 9.09
CA VAL A 340 -7.03 -18.69 9.69
C VAL A 340 -5.73 -18.19 9.04
N ALA A 341 -5.75 -17.87 7.74
CA ALA A 341 -4.52 -17.64 6.96
C ALA A 341 -3.55 -16.56 7.51
N PRO A 342 -4.01 -15.44 8.12
CA PRO A 342 -3.12 -14.46 8.75
C PRO A 342 -2.26 -15.06 9.87
N LEU A 343 -2.76 -16.09 10.58
CA LEU A 343 -2.00 -16.83 11.59
C LEU A 343 -1.01 -17.84 10.98
N GLY A 344 -1.22 -18.25 9.73
CA GLY A 344 -0.42 -19.29 9.08
C GLY A 344 0.97 -18.84 8.60
N ARG A 345 1.23 -17.52 8.52
CA ARG A 345 2.53 -16.98 8.09
C ARG A 345 3.54 -16.77 9.23
N TRP A 346 3.29 -17.39 10.39
CA TRP A 346 4.04 -17.16 11.64
C TRP A 346 5.57 -17.29 11.47
N ARG A 347 6.06 -18.24 10.66
CA ARG A 347 7.50 -18.48 10.41
C ARG A 347 8.30 -17.28 9.89
N ARG A 348 7.63 -16.28 9.31
CA ARG A 348 8.26 -15.07 8.79
C ARG A 348 8.50 -14.00 9.86
N HIS A 349 8.01 -14.17 11.08
CA HIS A 349 8.12 -13.18 12.15
C HIS A 349 9.24 -13.52 13.15
N ASP A 350 9.48 -12.65 14.14
CA ASP A 350 10.37 -12.92 15.26
C ASP A 350 9.84 -14.05 16.18
N SER A 351 10.70 -14.58 17.05
CA SER A 351 10.38 -15.72 17.91
C SER A 351 9.21 -15.48 18.86
N GLY A 352 9.03 -14.25 19.34
CA GLY A 352 7.92 -13.88 20.22
C GLY A 352 6.59 -14.00 19.50
N ARG A 353 6.48 -13.39 18.31
CA ARG A 353 5.29 -13.49 17.46
C ARG A 353 5.04 -14.90 16.95
N GLN A 354 6.09 -15.63 16.59
CA GLN A 354 5.98 -17.04 16.22
C GLN A 354 5.28 -17.86 17.31
N ALA A 355 5.73 -17.71 18.57
CA ALA A 355 5.16 -18.42 19.70
C ALA A 355 3.68 -18.03 19.93
N GLN A 356 3.35 -16.74 19.87
CA GLN A 356 1.98 -16.27 20.09
C GLN A 356 1.01 -16.69 18.98
N MET A 357 1.40 -16.59 17.71
CA MET A 357 0.57 -17.03 16.58
C MET A 357 0.35 -18.55 16.60
N ARG A 358 1.41 -19.31 16.92
CA ARG A 358 1.31 -20.76 17.09
C ARG A 358 0.39 -21.13 18.25
N ALA A 359 0.50 -20.45 19.39
CA ALA A 359 -0.40 -20.67 20.53
C ALA A 359 -1.87 -20.37 20.16
N ALA A 360 -2.12 -19.34 19.35
CA ALA A 360 -3.46 -19.05 18.84
C ALA A 360 -4.00 -20.17 17.93
N LEU A 361 -3.17 -20.71 17.03
CA LEU A 361 -3.52 -21.86 16.18
C LEU A 361 -3.79 -23.12 17.02
N GLU A 362 -2.92 -23.44 17.98
CA GLU A 362 -3.08 -24.57 18.90
C GLU A 362 -4.36 -24.44 19.74
N ARG A 363 -4.70 -23.21 20.17
CA ARG A 363 -5.96 -22.92 20.89
C ARG A 363 -7.20 -23.16 20.03
N ILE A 364 -7.18 -22.76 18.75
CA ILE A 364 -8.27 -23.07 17.82
C ILE A 364 -8.39 -24.59 17.66
N LEU A 365 -7.27 -25.28 17.45
CA LEU A 365 -7.22 -26.73 17.26
C LEU A 365 -7.77 -27.52 18.46
N ALA A 366 -7.56 -27.02 19.68
CA ALA A 366 -8.03 -27.62 20.92
C ALA A 366 -9.55 -27.43 21.18
N THR A 367 -10.25 -26.65 20.36
CA THR A 367 -11.69 -26.40 20.52
C THR A 367 -12.51 -27.64 20.16
N SER A 368 -13.59 -27.92 20.91
CA SER A 368 -14.51 -29.03 20.62
C SER A 368 -15.98 -28.60 20.74
N PRO A 369 -16.84 -28.89 19.74
CA PRO A 369 -16.48 -29.42 18.43
C PRO A 369 -15.75 -28.35 17.58
N LEU A 370 -14.84 -28.79 16.71
CA LEU A 370 -14.20 -27.98 15.67
C LEU A 370 -14.61 -28.54 14.30
N SER A 371 -14.98 -27.67 13.36
CA SER A 371 -15.34 -28.11 12.02
C SER A 371 -14.14 -28.74 11.27
N PRO A 372 -14.41 -29.67 10.34
CA PRO A 372 -13.38 -30.19 9.44
C PRO A 372 -12.67 -29.10 8.63
N ASP A 373 -13.42 -28.08 8.15
CA ASP A 373 -12.89 -26.96 7.37
C ASP A 373 -11.81 -26.18 8.14
N VAL A 374 -12.09 -25.81 9.41
CA VAL A 374 -11.11 -25.08 10.23
C VAL A 374 -9.98 -26.00 10.68
N TYR A 375 -10.29 -27.23 11.07
CA TYR A 375 -9.28 -28.23 11.48
C TYR A 375 -8.20 -28.42 10.41
N GLU A 376 -8.59 -28.59 9.15
CA GLU A 376 -7.64 -28.81 8.05
C GLU A 376 -6.68 -27.62 7.88
N ILE A 377 -7.21 -26.40 7.83
CA ILE A 377 -6.40 -25.20 7.59
C ILE A 377 -5.49 -24.89 8.79
N VAL A 378 -5.99 -25.08 10.02
CA VAL A 378 -5.18 -24.87 11.24
C VAL A 378 -4.04 -25.89 11.31
N ARG A 379 -4.32 -27.18 11.07
CA ARG A 379 -3.27 -28.21 11.07
C ARG A 379 -2.22 -27.93 10.00
N LYS A 380 -2.63 -27.63 8.77
CA LYS A 380 -1.72 -27.25 7.69
C LYS A 380 -0.89 -25.99 8.00
N SER A 381 -1.42 -25.09 8.83
CA SER A 381 -0.70 -23.88 9.25
C SER A 381 0.35 -24.16 10.33
N LEU A 382 0.15 -25.21 11.14
CA LEU A 382 1.11 -25.66 12.16
C LEU A 382 2.22 -26.54 11.56
N ASP A 383 1.87 -27.33 10.55
CA ASP A 383 2.78 -28.14 9.72
C ASP A 383 3.73 -27.25 8.91
#